data_AF-A0A3D4UT77-F1
#
_entry.id   AF-A0A3D4UT77-F1
#
_cell.length_a   1.000
_cell.length_b   1.000
_cell.length_c   1.000
_cell.angle_alpha   90.00
_cell.angle_beta   90.00
_cell.angle_gamma   90.00
#
_symmetry.space_group_name_H-M   'P 1'
#
loop_
_entity.id
_entity.type
_entity.pdbx_description
1 polymer ?
#
loop_
_entity_poly.entity_id
_entity_poly.type
_entity_poly.pdbx_seq_one_letter_code
_entity_poly.pdbx_strand_id
1 'polypeptide(L)'
;PKTLKDLVLPELKTLLPDSKEIEIDSDKPTLIYNFYNMDPKWKEDEDANRILLLEPSIFQKYPVSENSIRFVIDLGENIPNLQTYVGEFDELKNQFSLPDSDIYFKEHPLNNYSGNEEPRDWMFSTKGYYSSFFKFWNKAKKELKHPAGLFDGT
;
A
#
# COMPACT_ATOMS: atom_id res chain seq x y z
N PRO A 1 13.11 43.92 -14.20
CA PRO A 1 12.52 42.63 -13.75
C PRO A 1 12.57 41.61 -14.89
N LYS A 2 13.13 40.42 -14.66
CA LYS A 2 13.23 39.36 -15.69
C LYS A 2 11.83 38.91 -16.09
N THR A 3 11.59 38.91 -17.39
CA THR A 3 10.39 38.43 -18.10
C THR A 3 9.91 37.08 -17.56
N LEU A 4 8.59 36.92 -17.42
CA LEU A 4 7.97 35.63 -17.07
C LEU A 4 8.42 34.58 -18.09
N LYS A 5 9.04 33.49 -17.63
CA LYS A 5 9.37 32.36 -18.50
C LYS A 5 8.07 31.60 -18.82
N ASP A 6 7.97 31.07 -20.03
CA ASP A 6 6.85 30.21 -20.43
C ASP A 6 6.68 29.04 -19.47
N LEU A 7 5.43 28.77 -19.09
CA LEU A 7 5.07 27.63 -18.25
C LEU A 7 5.17 26.36 -19.11
N VAL A 8 6.08 25.46 -18.74
CA VAL A 8 6.19 24.13 -19.34
C VAL A 8 5.63 23.11 -18.37
N LEU A 9 4.76 22.23 -18.85
CA LEU A 9 4.31 21.08 -18.07
C LEU A 9 5.46 20.05 -18.02
N PRO A 10 5.92 19.65 -16.83
CA PRO A 10 6.97 18.65 -16.72
C PRO A 10 6.43 17.29 -17.19
N GLU A 11 7.22 16.57 -17.99
CA GLU A 11 6.97 15.15 -18.22
C GLU A 11 7.38 14.37 -16.97
N LEU A 12 6.40 13.87 -16.25
CA LEU A 12 6.60 13.04 -15.06
C LEU A 12 6.52 11.56 -15.45
N LYS A 13 7.56 10.80 -15.13
CA LYS A 13 7.64 9.35 -15.40
C LYS A 13 8.14 8.64 -14.17
N THR A 14 7.48 7.54 -13.83
CA THR A 14 7.93 6.61 -12.78
C THR A 14 8.79 5.55 -13.43
N LEU A 15 10.00 5.34 -12.89
CA LEU A 15 10.84 4.20 -13.28
C LEU A 15 10.49 3.04 -12.35
N LEU A 16 9.89 1.99 -12.92
CA LEU A 16 9.59 0.76 -12.21
C LEU A 16 10.78 -0.21 -12.34
N PRO A 17 10.99 -1.09 -11.34
CA PRO A 17 12.02 -2.11 -11.44
C PRO A 17 11.69 -3.08 -12.58
N ASP A 18 12.71 -3.79 -13.07
CA ASP A 18 12.49 -4.89 -13.99
C ASP A 18 11.60 -5.97 -13.33
N SER A 19 10.69 -6.54 -14.12
CA SER A 19 9.86 -7.63 -13.65
C SER A 19 10.74 -8.84 -13.36
N LYS A 20 10.69 -9.33 -12.12
CA LYS A 20 11.37 -10.56 -11.70
C LYS A 20 10.39 -11.72 -11.84
N GLU A 21 10.92 -12.89 -12.18
CA GLU A 21 10.14 -14.11 -12.02
C GLU A 21 9.76 -14.29 -10.55
N ILE A 22 8.49 -14.60 -10.32
CA ILE A 22 7.97 -14.90 -8.99
C ILE A 22 7.50 -16.35 -8.95
N GLU A 23 7.58 -16.96 -7.78
CA GLU A 23 7.12 -18.30 -7.51
C GLU A 23 5.87 -18.23 -6.61
N ILE A 24 4.80 -18.90 -7.02
CA ILE A 24 3.56 -18.99 -6.26
C ILE A 24 3.30 -20.44 -5.90
N ASP A 25 3.10 -20.70 -4.62
CA ASP A 25 2.63 -21.98 -4.11
C ASP A 25 1.09 -22.01 -4.17
N SER A 26 0.52 -22.89 -4.99
CA SER A 26 -0.93 -22.99 -5.18
C SER A 26 -1.68 -23.48 -3.95
N ASP A 27 -1.00 -24.07 -2.97
CA ASP A 27 -1.61 -24.56 -1.74
C ASP A 27 -1.72 -23.46 -0.66
N LYS A 28 -1.23 -22.25 -0.95
CA LYS A 28 -1.17 -21.12 0.00
C LYS A 28 -2.00 -19.93 -0.46
N PRO A 29 -2.59 -19.17 0.48
CA PRO A 29 -3.24 -17.91 0.15
C PRO A 29 -2.22 -16.90 -0.40
N THR A 30 -2.69 -15.96 -1.21
CA THR A 30 -1.89 -14.89 -1.80
C THR A 30 -2.26 -13.54 -1.21
N LEU A 31 -1.29 -12.89 -0.59
CA LEU A 31 -1.42 -11.56 0.00
C LEU A 31 -0.83 -10.53 -0.97
N ILE A 32 -1.69 -9.64 -1.46
CA ILE A 32 -1.31 -8.57 -2.37
C ILE A 32 -1.02 -7.30 -1.57
N TYR A 33 0.24 -6.90 -1.61
CA TYR A 33 0.74 -5.62 -1.16
C TYR A 33 0.79 -4.67 -2.34
N ASN A 34 0.67 -3.37 -2.07
CA ASN A 34 0.82 -2.34 -3.10
C ASN A 34 1.57 -1.14 -2.52
N PHE A 35 1.83 -0.14 -3.36
CA PHE A 35 2.55 1.09 -2.98
C PHE A 35 1.98 1.81 -1.75
N TYR A 36 0.68 1.67 -1.46
CA TYR A 36 0.00 2.36 -0.37
C TYR A 36 -0.13 1.50 0.90
N ASN A 37 0.01 0.18 0.77
CA ASN A 37 -0.20 -0.80 1.83
C ASN A 37 1.01 -1.73 1.95
N MET A 38 2.00 -1.30 2.74
CA MET A 38 3.24 -2.03 3.04
C MET A 38 3.38 -2.25 4.54
N ASP A 39 2.40 -2.92 5.14
CA ASP A 39 2.39 -3.21 6.58
C ASP A 39 3.10 -4.55 6.88
N PRO A 40 4.29 -4.54 7.53
CA PRO A 40 5.03 -5.77 7.83
C PRO A 40 4.31 -6.73 8.76
N LYS A 41 3.40 -6.21 9.60
CA LYS A 41 2.66 -7.01 10.58
C LYS A 41 1.39 -7.63 10.01
N TRP A 42 1.02 -7.26 8.78
CA TRP A 42 -0.19 -7.75 8.18
C TRP A 42 -0.06 -9.24 7.88
N LYS A 43 -0.85 -10.04 8.62
CA LYS A 43 -0.86 -11.51 8.54
C LYS A 43 0.52 -12.12 8.71
N GLU A 44 1.39 -11.55 9.55
CA GLU A 44 2.80 -11.95 9.68
C GLU A 44 3.00 -13.43 10.06
N ASP A 45 2.05 -14.01 10.81
CA ASP A 45 2.06 -15.41 11.23
C ASP A 45 1.48 -16.40 10.19
N GLU A 46 0.93 -15.90 9.07
CA GLU A 46 0.36 -16.75 8.01
C GLU A 46 1.42 -17.20 7.01
N ASP A 47 1.43 -18.50 6.70
CA ASP A 47 2.22 -19.06 5.60
C ASP A 47 1.50 -18.81 4.28
N ALA A 48 1.95 -17.78 3.56
CA ALA A 48 1.27 -17.23 2.39
C ALA A 48 2.25 -16.76 1.32
N ASN A 49 1.79 -16.73 0.06
CA ASN A 49 2.49 -16.04 -1.01
C ASN A 49 2.36 -14.53 -0.81
N ARG A 50 3.48 -13.79 -0.70
CA ARG A 50 3.46 -12.34 -0.50
C ARG A 50 3.96 -11.63 -1.73
N ILE A 51 3.11 -10.81 -2.34
CA ILE A 51 3.40 -10.16 -3.61
C ILE A 51 3.21 -8.66 -3.47
N LEU A 52 4.28 -7.90 -3.68
CA LEU A 52 4.21 -6.47 -3.95
C LEU A 52 3.85 -6.27 -5.42
N LEU A 53 2.62 -5.83 -5.67
CA LEU A 53 2.09 -5.52 -6.98
C LEU A 53 2.36 -4.04 -7.32
N LEU A 54 3.08 -3.81 -8.43
CA LEU A 54 3.34 -2.49 -8.99
C LEU A 54 2.68 -2.37 -10.38
N GLU A 55 1.52 -1.72 -10.44
CA GLU A 55 0.71 -1.58 -11.67
C GLU A 55 1.17 -0.39 -12.53
N PRO A 56 1.72 -0.62 -13.73
CA PRO A 56 2.21 0.45 -14.60
C PRO A 56 1.14 1.51 -14.92
N SER A 57 -0.12 1.10 -15.10
CA SER A 57 -1.25 2.00 -15.37
C SER A 57 -1.45 3.06 -14.28
N ILE A 58 -1.31 2.66 -13.01
CA ILE A 58 -1.43 3.56 -11.85
C ILE A 58 -0.31 4.57 -11.85
N PHE A 59 0.94 4.14 -12.08
CA PHE A 59 2.11 5.02 -12.07
C PHE A 59 2.24 5.90 -13.31
N GLN A 60 1.58 5.56 -14.41
CA GLN A 60 1.43 6.44 -15.57
C GLN A 60 0.47 7.59 -15.27
N LYS A 61 -0.60 7.32 -14.51
CA LYS A 61 -1.61 8.32 -14.14
C LYS A 61 -1.19 9.16 -12.92
N TYR A 62 -0.51 8.54 -11.97
CA TYR A 62 -0.06 9.13 -10.71
C TYR A 62 1.44 8.88 -10.53
N PRO A 63 2.30 9.58 -11.30
CA PRO A 63 3.73 9.32 -11.28
C PRO A 63 4.37 9.68 -9.94
N VAL A 64 5.30 8.83 -9.49
CA VAL A 64 6.08 9.00 -8.27
C VAL A 64 7.57 9.01 -8.59
N SER A 65 8.37 9.54 -7.66
CA SER A 65 9.81 9.57 -7.83
C SER A 65 10.43 8.18 -7.70
N GLU A 66 11.58 7.99 -8.33
CA GLU A 66 12.40 6.77 -8.16
C GLU A 66 12.73 6.49 -6.68
N ASN A 67 13.01 7.55 -5.90
CA ASN A 67 13.25 7.41 -4.46
C ASN A 67 12.04 6.83 -3.72
N SER A 68 10.81 7.13 -4.18
CA SER A 68 9.58 6.59 -3.60
C SER A 68 9.43 5.10 -3.90
N ILE A 69 9.75 4.68 -5.13
CA ILE A 69 9.74 3.26 -5.51
C ILE A 69 10.80 2.49 -4.73
N ARG A 70 12.03 3.02 -4.65
CA ARG A 70 13.11 2.41 -3.86
C ARG A 70 12.71 2.28 -2.39
N PHE A 71 12.14 3.34 -1.80
CA PHE A 71 11.68 3.30 -0.42
C PHE A 71 10.64 2.20 -0.18
N VAL A 72 9.69 1.99 -1.09
CA VAL A 72 8.68 0.92 -0.97
C VAL A 72 9.32 -0.47 -1.07
N ILE A 73 10.29 -0.65 -1.97
CA ILE A 73 11.04 -1.91 -2.09
C ILE A 73 11.86 -2.18 -0.83
N ASP A 74 12.61 -1.19 -0.35
CA ASP A 74 13.42 -1.28 0.88
C ASP A 74 12.55 -1.57 2.11
N LEU A 75 11.37 -0.94 2.20
CA LEU A 75 10.40 -1.24 3.27
C LEU A 75 9.93 -2.70 3.20
N GLY A 76 9.79 -3.23 1.99
CA GLY A 76 9.44 -4.62 1.70
C GLY A 76 10.41 -5.66 2.26
N GLU A 77 11.67 -5.30 2.52
CA GLU A 77 12.65 -6.21 3.15
C GLU A 77 12.23 -6.65 4.56
N ASN A 78 11.31 -5.91 5.20
CA ASN A 78 10.76 -6.26 6.51
C ASN A 78 9.60 -7.27 6.43
N ILE A 79 9.13 -7.60 5.22
CA ILE A 79 8.07 -8.58 4.98
C ILE A 79 8.73 -9.89 4.51
N PRO A 80 8.66 -10.98 5.30
CA PRO A 80 9.30 -12.25 4.94
C PRO A 80 8.80 -12.78 3.60
N ASN A 81 9.73 -13.20 2.72
CA ASN A 81 9.45 -13.81 1.42
C ASN A 81 8.61 -12.93 0.48
N LEU A 82 8.66 -11.60 0.62
CA LEU A 82 7.99 -10.68 -0.30
C LEU A 82 8.63 -10.74 -1.69
N GLN A 83 7.81 -10.95 -2.71
CA GLN A 83 8.21 -10.95 -4.10
C GLN A 83 7.62 -9.72 -4.81
N THR A 84 8.37 -9.11 -5.72
CA THR A 84 7.88 -7.94 -6.47
C THR A 84 7.41 -8.37 -7.85
N TYR A 85 6.17 -8.04 -8.19
CA TYR A 85 5.58 -8.24 -9.50
C TYR A 85 5.24 -6.89 -10.13
N VAL A 86 5.72 -6.67 -11.35
CA VAL A 86 5.43 -5.46 -12.14
C VAL A 86 4.52 -5.84 -13.29
N GLY A 87 3.27 -5.39 -13.22
CA GLY A 87 2.20 -5.74 -14.16
C GLY A 87 0.84 -5.41 -13.55
N GLU A 88 -0.22 -5.59 -14.32
CA GLU A 88 -1.57 -5.32 -13.84
C GLU A 88 -2.11 -6.48 -12.98
N PHE A 89 -3.05 -6.20 -12.07
CA PHE A 89 -3.64 -7.24 -11.21
C PHE A 89 -4.22 -8.42 -11.99
N ASP A 90 -4.95 -8.15 -13.08
CA ASP A 90 -5.55 -9.19 -13.92
C ASP A 90 -4.47 -10.04 -14.61
N GLU A 91 -3.32 -9.48 -14.96
CA GLU A 91 -2.21 -10.22 -15.55
C GLU A 91 -1.62 -11.20 -14.54
N LEU A 92 -1.35 -10.74 -13.31
CA LEU A 92 -0.87 -11.58 -12.21
C LEU A 92 -1.84 -12.73 -11.96
N LYS A 93 -3.13 -12.41 -11.79
CA LYS A 93 -4.17 -13.39 -11.51
C LYS A 93 -4.27 -14.45 -12.60
N ASN A 94 -4.28 -14.04 -13.86
CA ASN A 94 -4.39 -14.97 -15.00
C ASN A 94 -3.12 -15.78 -15.20
N GLN A 95 -1.93 -15.19 -15.04
CA GLN A 95 -0.66 -15.86 -15.21
C GLN A 95 -0.48 -17.03 -14.24
N PHE A 96 -0.92 -16.86 -13.00
CA PHE A 96 -0.77 -17.89 -11.95
C PHE A 96 -2.07 -18.60 -11.60
N SER A 97 -3.16 -18.36 -12.35
CA SER A 97 -4.48 -18.97 -12.14
C SER A 97 -4.99 -18.84 -10.70
N LEU A 98 -4.81 -17.66 -10.11
CA LEU A 98 -5.15 -17.41 -8.71
C LEU A 98 -6.68 -17.33 -8.51
N PRO A 99 -7.28 -18.13 -7.62
CA PRO A 99 -8.69 -18.03 -7.31
C PRO A 99 -8.98 -16.83 -6.39
N ASP A 100 -10.10 -16.14 -6.62
CA ASP A 100 -10.50 -14.97 -5.81
C ASP A 100 -10.65 -15.30 -4.32
N SER A 101 -11.01 -16.55 -3.98
CA SER A 101 -11.13 -17.00 -2.58
C SER A 101 -9.83 -16.94 -1.81
N ASP A 102 -8.69 -17.00 -2.50
CA ASP A 102 -7.37 -17.15 -1.87
C ASP A 102 -6.53 -15.87 -2.01
N ILE A 103 -7.06 -14.85 -2.70
CA ILE A 103 -6.44 -13.54 -2.81
C ILE A 103 -6.95 -12.65 -1.68
N TYR A 104 -6.03 -12.03 -0.94
CA TYR A 104 -6.33 -11.06 0.10
C TYR A 104 -5.58 -9.76 -0.16
N PHE A 105 -6.23 -8.62 0.10
CA PHE A 105 -5.63 -7.30 -0.06
C PHE A 105 -6.28 -6.30 0.90
N LYS A 106 -5.51 -5.30 1.34
CA LYS A 106 -6.09 -4.19 2.11
C LYS A 106 -6.79 -3.18 1.19
N GLU A 107 -7.93 -2.68 1.64
CA GLU A 107 -8.76 -1.66 0.98
C GLU A 107 -7.91 -0.45 0.58
N HIS A 108 -8.05 -0.02 -0.68
CA HIS A 108 -7.48 1.23 -1.14
C HIS A 108 -8.28 1.77 -2.34
N PRO A 109 -8.52 3.09 -2.45
CA PRO A 109 -9.34 3.67 -3.52
C PRO A 109 -8.85 3.44 -4.96
N LEU A 110 -7.58 3.07 -5.13
CA LEU A 110 -6.99 2.78 -6.43
C LEU A 110 -6.94 1.28 -6.76
N ASN A 111 -7.34 0.41 -5.83
CA ASN A 111 -7.40 -1.02 -6.11
C ASN A 111 -8.59 -1.29 -7.03
N ASN A 112 -8.35 -2.03 -8.11
CA ASN A 112 -9.39 -2.63 -8.93
C ASN A 112 -9.25 -4.15 -8.90
N TYR A 113 -9.19 -4.71 -7.68
CA TYR A 113 -8.87 -6.11 -7.44
C TYR A 113 -10.14 -6.91 -7.16
N SER A 114 -10.10 -8.19 -7.46
CA SER A 114 -11.12 -9.16 -7.06
C SER A 114 -10.55 -10.13 -6.03
N GLY A 115 -11.32 -10.42 -4.98
CA GLY A 115 -10.91 -11.30 -3.89
C GLY A 115 -11.40 -10.81 -2.53
N ASN A 116 -10.65 -11.13 -1.49
CA ASN A 116 -10.97 -10.77 -0.11
C ASN A 116 -10.36 -9.40 0.24
N GLU A 117 -11.16 -8.35 0.14
CA GLU A 117 -10.77 -7.01 0.60
C GLU A 117 -10.89 -6.90 2.13
N GLU A 118 -9.78 -6.58 2.78
CA GLU A 118 -9.74 -6.30 4.21
C GLU A 118 -9.80 -4.78 4.46
N PRO A 119 -10.62 -4.31 5.41
CA PRO A 119 -10.73 -2.89 5.69
C PRO A 119 -9.40 -2.33 6.20
N ARG A 120 -9.09 -1.10 5.82
CA ARG A 120 -7.91 -0.40 6.34
C ARG A 120 -7.94 -0.26 7.87
N ASP A 121 -6.76 -0.32 8.48
CA ASP A 121 -6.60 -0.05 9.91
C ASP A 121 -6.89 1.42 10.22
N TRP A 122 -7.72 1.65 11.23
CA TRP A 122 -8.02 2.98 11.74
C TRP A 122 -7.37 3.15 13.10
N MET A 123 -6.68 4.29 13.30
CA MET A 123 -6.10 4.63 14.61
C MET A 123 -7.16 4.79 15.71
N PHE A 124 -8.41 5.07 15.35
CA PHE A 124 -9.50 5.34 16.28
C PHE A 124 -10.79 4.68 15.81
N SER A 125 -11.67 4.35 16.76
CA SER A 125 -13.00 3.81 16.48
C SER A 125 -13.99 4.84 15.92
N THR A 126 -13.58 6.11 15.87
CA THR A 126 -14.40 7.24 15.43
C THR A 126 -14.71 7.19 13.93
N LYS A 127 -15.86 6.60 13.59
CA LYS A 127 -16.39 6.56 12.22
C LYS A 127 -17.30 7.76 11.92
N GLY A 128 -17.43 8.11 10.63
CA GLY A 128 -18.36 9.11 10.13
C GLY A 128 -17.78 10.51 9.86
N TYR A 129 -18.61 11.39 9.31
CA TYR A 129 -18.21 12.74 8.91
C TYR A 129 -18.16 13.70 10.11
N TYR A 130 -17.12 14.53 10.16
CA TYR A 130 -16.96 15.59 11.16
C TYR A 130 -16.87 16.94 10.47
N SER A 131 -17.72 17.88 10.87
CA SER A 131 -17.73 19.26 10.34
C SER A 131 -16.50 20.10 10.72
N SER A 132 -15.66 19.61 11.63
CA SER A 132 -14.36 20.23 11.94
C SER A 132 -13.39 19.21 12.52
N PHE A 133 -12.09 19.47 12.31
CA PHE A 133 -11.00 18.68 12.89
C PHE A 133 -11.12 18.58 14.42
N PHE A 134 -11.41 19.68 15.11
CA PHE A 134 -11.54 19.67 16.58
C PHE A 134 -12.69 18.78 17.09
N LYS A 135 -13.81 18.67 16.36
CA LYS A 135 -14.91 17.77 16.74
C LYS A 135 -14.48 16.29 16.61
N PHE A 136 -13.76 15.95 15.54
CA PHE A 136 -13.16 14.64 15.38
C PHE A 136 -12.14 14.37 16.50
N TRP A 137 -11.16 15.27 16.65
CA TRP A 137 -10.05 15.12 17.59
C TRP A 137 -10.52 15.01 19.04
N ASN A 138 -11.53 15.77 19.45
CA ASN A 138 -12.08 15.70 20.80
C ASN A 138 -12.72 14.35 21.14
N LYS A 139 -13.16 13.57 20.13
CA LYS A 139 -13.60 12.18 20.33
C LYS A 139 -12.43 11.22 20.28
N ALA A 140 -11.59 11.30 19.23
CA ALA A 140 -10.44 10.43 19.03
C ALA A 140 -9.47 10.45 20.22
N LYS A 141 -9.16 11.63 20.76
CA LYS A 141 -8.22 11.77 21.88
C LYS A 141 -8.66 11.08 23.18
N LYS A 142 -9.95 10.70 23.31
CA LYS A 142 -10.44 9.95 24.47
C LYS A 142 -10.01 8.48 24.42
N GLU A 143 -9.72 7.96 23.23
CA GLU A 143 -9.22 6.60 23.01
C GLU A 143 -7.70 6.51 23.18
N LEU A 144 -6.99 7.64 23.07
CA LEU A 144 -5.60 7.76 23.45
C LEU A 144 -5.49 7.59 24.97
N LYS A 145 -5.28 6.35 25.41
CA LYS A 145 -4.80 6.11 26.77
C LYS A 145 -3.39 6.69 26.84
N HIS A 146 -3.21 7.72 27.66
CA HIS A 146 -1.87 8.15 28.02
C HIS A 146 -1.15 6.94 28.63
N PRO A 147 -0.06 6.44 28.02
CA PRO A 147 0.81 5.54 28.75
C PRO A 147 1.39 6.38 29.89
N ALA A 148 1.20 5.94 31.13
CA ALA A 148 1.97 6.51 32.24
C ALA A 148 3.46 6.43 31.86
N GLY A 149 4.18 7.55 31.87
CA GLY A 149 5.61 7.60 31.58
C GLY A 149 6.06 7.99 30.17
N LEU A 150 5.20 8.13 29.15
CA LEU A 150 5.68 8.44 27.78
C LEU A 150 5.95 9.93 27.51
N PHE A 151 5.35 10.82 28.31
CA PHE A 151 5.53 12.27 28.25
C PHE A 151 5.92 12.88 29.59
N ASP A 152 6.24 12.03 30.56
CA ASP A 152 6.63 12.43 31.90
C ASP A 152 8.13 12.67 31.83
N GLY A 153 8.51 13.83 31.29
CA GLY A 153 9.91 14.23 31.15
C GLY A 153 10.65 14.12 32.48
N THR A 154 11.42 13.04 32.64
CA THR A 154 12.58 12.96 33.51
C THR A 154 13.82 12.92 32.64
#